data_AF-A0A6N7SUY8-F1
#
_entry.id   AF-A0A6N7SUY8-F1
#
_cell.length_a   1.000
_cell.length_b   1.000
_cell.length_c   1.000
_cell.angle_alpha   90.00
_cell.angle_beta   90.00
_cell.angle_gamma   90.00
#
_symmetry.space_group_name_H-M   'P 1'
#
loop_
_entity.id
_entity.type
_entity.pdbx_description
1 polymer ?
#
loop_
_entity_poly.entity_id
_entity_poly.type
_entity_poly.pdbx_seq_one_letter_code
_entity_poly.pdbx_strand_id
1 'polypeptide(L)'
;MYEDVVAFWQANQVTEQELNEFCMLFAYHCNAIGNPQTTLEATKGIYEHGGVSNFTGDLHTLIEIENQKYMAVYLKDKVEAREPLSVELVRAVHKKLMDRCYDSEIYAKGERAGEFKKGSCAVRVELEDVCSTVKQTSQDGILRAAAYFHLNFEEIRPFADGNGRVGEILMNYYLITHNYPPTIIFVEDKDRYFAELHKFDETSNIDGFIQFLKEQTVKTWKLCTEGKL
;
A
#
# COMPACT_ATOMS: atom_id res chain seq x y z
N MET A 1 19.66 -4.02 10.95
CA MET A 1 18.63 -5.06 11.19
C MET A 1 17.26 -4.38 11.21
N TYR A 2 16.15 -5.12 11.29
CA TYR A 2 14.80 -4.51 11.27
C TYR A 2 14.61 -3.55 12.46
N GLU A 3 15.09 -3.96 13.63
CA GLU A 3 15.00 -3.21 14.88
C GLU A 3 15.75 -1.88 14.81
N ASP A 4 16.88 -1.82 14.08
CA ASP A 4 17.63 -0.58 13.86
C ASP A 4 16.84 0.42 13.01
N VAL A 5 16.11 -0.07 11.99
CA VAL A 5 15.25 0.77 11.14
C VAL A 5 14.06 1.30 11.93
N VAL A 6 13.45 0.48 12.78
CA VAL A 6 12.38 0.93 13.69
C VAL A 6 12.90 2.00 14.65
N ALA A 7 14.07 1.79 15.26
CA ALA A 7 14.68 2.77 16.16
C ALA A 7 15.00 4.09 15.43
N PHE A 8 15.55 4.03 14.21
CA PHE A 8 15.81 5.19 13.37
C PHE A 8 14.53 5.98 13.05
N TRP A 9 13.48 5.28 12.64
CA TRP A 9 12.17 5.88 12.36
C TRP A 9 11.58 6.56 13.61
N GLN A 10 11.57 5.85 14.75
CA GLN A 10 10.99 6.33 16.00
C GLN A 10 11.78 7.48 16.64
N ALA A 11 13.08 7.58 16.34
CA ALA A 11 13.91 8.72 16.71
C ALA A 11 13.63 9.97 15.85
N ASN A 12 12.70 9.89 14.89
CA ASN A 12 12.32 10.96 13.96
C ASN A 12 13.53 11.51 13.18
N GLN A 13 14.41 10.60 12.74
CA GLN A 13 15.62 10.93 12.00
C GLN A 13 15.42 10.93 10.48
N VAL A 14 14.21 10.64 10.00
CA VAL A 14 13.84 10.64 8.58
C VAL A 14 13.76 12.09 8.09
N THR A 15 14.53 12.40 7.05
CA THR A 15 14.48 13.69 6.37
C THR A 15 13.31 13.75 5.37
N GLU A 16 12.90 14.95 4.99
CA GLU A 16 11.87 15.14 3.95
C GLU A 16 12.29 14.53 2.61
N GLN A 17 13.58 14.58 2.27
CA GLN A 17 14.13 13.96 1.06
C GLN A 17 13.98 12.44 1.09
N GLU A 18 14.33 11.79 2.21
CA GLU A 18 14.21 10.34 2.39
C GLU A 18 12.73 9.89 2.33
N LEU A 19 11.81 10.71 2.85
CA LEU A 19 10.37 10.45 2.76
C LEU A 19 9.84 10.63 1.32
N ASN A 20 10.30 11.66 0.60
CA ASN A 20 9.93 11.87 -0.80
C ASN A 20 10.44 10.73 -1.70
N GLU A 21 11.66 10.25 -1.46
CA GLU A 21 12.23 9.07 -2.15
C GLU A 21 11.39 7.82 -1.85
N PHE A 22 11.01 7.59 -0.58
CA PHE A 22 10.09 6.53 -0.20
C PHE A 22 8.77 6.61 -1.00
N CYS A 23 8.13 7.79 -1.04
CA CYS A 23 6.85 7.95 -1.74
C CYS A 23 6.95 7.66 -3.25
N MET A 24 8.06 8.02 -3.90
CA MET A 24 8.30 7.77 -5.32
C MET A 24 8.56 6.28 -5.58
N LEU A 25 9.46 5.66 -4.81
CA LEU A 25 9.78 4.24 -4.95
C LEU A 25 8.60 3.34 -4.61
N PHE A 26 7.84 3.69 -3.56
CA PHE A 26 6.63 2.99 -3.18
C PHE A 26 5.61 3.02 -4.31
N ALA A 27 5.40 4.18 -4.96
CA ALA A 27 4.46 4.27 -6.08
C ALA A 27 4.90 3.44 -7.28
N TYR A 28 6.19 3.43 -7.61
CA TYR A 28 6.72 2.57 -8.67
C TYR A 28 6.47 1.09 -8.37
N HIS A 29 6.94 0.59 -7.22
CA HIS A 29 6.91 -0.84 -6.91
C HIS A 29 5.47 -1.35 -6.72
N CYS A 30 4.63 -0.60 -5.99
CA CYS A 30 3.24 -0.95 -5.75
C CYS A 30 2.44 -1.04 -7.07
N ASN A 31 2.63 -0.10 -8.00
CA ASN A 31 1.98 -0.18 -9.32
C ASN A 31 2.59 -1.28 -10.20
N ALA A 32 3.91 -1.43 -10.22
CA ALA A 32 4.60 -2.38 -11.10
C ALA A 32 4.30 -3.86 -10.79
N ILE A 33 3.89 -4.20 -9.56
CA ILE A 33 3.42 -5.55 -9.21
C ILE A 33 2.21 -5.97 -10.05
N GLY A 34 1.23 -5.07 -10.19
CA GLY A 34 -0.03 -5.32 -10.93
C GLY A 34 -0.02 -4.83 -12.37
N ASN A 35 0.81 -3.85 -12.71
CA ASN A 35 0.89 -3.23 -14.03
C ASN A 35 2.34 -3.14 -14.52
N PRO A 36 2.81 -4.12 -15.31
CA PRO A 36 4.18 -4.16 -15.85
C PRO A 36 4.55 -3.00 -16.79
N GLN A 37 3.58 -2.18 -17.23
CA GLN A 37 3.87 -0.98 -18.03
C GLN A 37 4.37 0.19 -17.17
N THR A 38 4.24 0.10 -15.85
CA THR A 38 4.76 1.09 -14.91
C THR A 38 6.29 1.04 -14.91
N THR A 39 6.94 2.11 -15.36
CA THR A 39 8.40 2.22 -15.33
C THR A 39 8.85 3.20 -14.26
N LEU A 40 10.06 2.97 -13.72
CA LEU A 40 10.67 3.90 -12.77
C LEU A 40 10.91 5.27 -13.39
N GLU A 41 11.25 5.32 -14.69
CA GLU A 41 11.44 6.57 -15.43
C GLU A 41 10.14 7.39 -15.52
N ALA A 42 9.02 6.76 -15.88
CA ALA A 42 7.73 7.43 -15.93
C ALA A 42 7.30 7.91 -14.52
N THR A 43 7.53 7.08 -13.51
CA THR A 43 7.22 7.41 -12.11
C THR A 43 8.02 8.62 -11.63
N LYS A 44 9.33 8.64 -11.87
CA LYS A 44 10.20 9.77 -11.56
C LYS A 44 9.77 11.05 -12.29
N GLY A 45 9.50 10.95 -13.60
CA GLY A 45 9.01 12.10 -14.37
C GLY A 45 7.74 12.72 -13.78
N ILE A 46 6.76 11.91 -13.38
CA ILE A 46 5.54 12.40 -12.74
C ILE A 46 5.82 13.02 -11.37
N TYR A 47 6.67 12.39 -10.55
CA TYR A 47 6.97 12.89 -9.21
C TYR A 47 7.78 14.20 -9.23
N GLU A 48 8.83 14.26 -10.05
CA GLU A 48 9.79 15.37 -10.11
C GLU A 48 9.36 16.51 -11.03
N HIS A 49 8.66 16.22 -12.13
CA HIS A 49 8.37 17.20 -13.18
C HIS A 49 6.87 17.35 -13.50
N GLY A 50 6.02 16.47 -12.96
CA GLY A 50 4.57 16.49 -13.23
C GLY A 50 4.21 15.96 -14.63
N GLY A 51 5.11 15.23 -15.30
CA GLY A 51 4.85 14.68 -16.62
C GLY A 51 5.96 13.77 -17.14
N VAL A 52 5.70 13.14 -18.28
CA VAL A 52 6.63 12.21 -18.94
C VAL A 52 6.88 12.64 -20.39
N SER A 53 8.03 12.26 -20.94
CA SER A 53 8.36 12.48 -22.36
C SER A 53 8.49 11.14 -23.08
N ASN A 54 8.02 11.06 -24.33
CA ASN A 54 8.12 9.86 -25.17
C ASN A 54 7.53 8.58 -24.56
N PHE A 55 6.51 8.69 -23.70
CA PHE A 55 5.83 7.53 -23.14
C PHE A 55 4.98 6.82 -24.20
N THR A 56 5.20 5.53 -24.38
CA THR A 56 4.55 4.69 -25.40
C THR A 56 3.56 3.69 -24.83
N GLY A 57 3.38 3.66 -23.50
CA GLY A 57 2.44 2.80 -22.80
C GLY A 57 1.02 3.38 -22.72
N ASP A 58 0.17 2.71 -21.94
CA ASP A 58 -1.22 3.11 -21.72
C ASP A 58 -1.32 4.37 -20.84
N LEU A 59 -2.15 5.34 -21.25
CA LEU A 59 -2.41 6.57 -20.49
C LEU A 59 -2.94 6.28 -19.08
N HIS A 60 -3.72 5.21 -18.89
CA HIS A 60 -4.20 4.80 -17.58
C HIS A 60 -3.03 4.54 -16.61
N THR A 61 -1.91 3.99 -17.07
CA THR A 61 -0.70 3.79 -16.24
C THR A 61 -0.19 5.11 -15.67
N LEU A 62 -0.22 6.20 -16.44
CA LEU A 62 0.19 7.52 -15.96
C LEU A 62 -0.80 8.09 -14.93
N ILE A 63 -2.10 7.85 -15.13
CA ILE A 63 -3.15 8.25 -14.18
C ILE A 63 -3.00 7.49 -12.87
N GLU A 64 -2.68 6.18 -12.92
CA GLU A 64 -2.43 5.36 -11.72
C GLU A 64 -1.27 5.91 -10.88
N ILE A 65 -0.16 6.27 -11.53
CA ILE A 65 1.00 6.89 -10.87
C ILE A 65 0.62 8.26 -10.28
N GLU A 66 -0.09 9.09 -11.05
CA GLU A 66 -0.52 10.42 -10.61
C GLU A 66 -1.46 10.34 -9.39
N ASN A 67 -2.44 9.44 -9.42
CA ASN A 67 -3.37 9.24 -8.32
C ASN A 67 -2.63 8.80 -7.04
N GLN A 68 -1.61 7.95 -7.14
CA GLN A 68 -0.81 7.54 -6.01
C GLN A 68 0.07 8.68 -5.45
N LYS A 69 0.60 9.55 -6.31
CA LYS A 69 1.26 10.79 -5.89
C LYS A 69 0.34 11.67 -5.04
N TYR A 70 -0.89 11.90 -5.50
CA TYR A 70 -1.87 12.68 -4.75
C TYR A 70 -2.38 11.96 -3.49
N MET A 71 -2.31 10.63 -3.43
CA MET A 71 -2.68 9.86 -2.25
C MET A 71 -1.83 10.22 -1.03
N ALA A 72 -0.51 10.40 -1.22
CA ALA A 72 0.39 10.78 -0.14
C ALA A 72 -0.02 12.13 0.48
N VAL A 73 -0.42 13.10 -0.36
CA VAL A 73 -0.93 14.40 0.09
C VAL A 73 -2.27 14.25 0.81
N TYR A 74 -3.19 13.46 0.24
CA TYR A 74 -4.51 13.24 0.84
C TYR A 74 -4.46 12.57 2.22
N LEU A 75 -3.53 11.64 2.43
CA LEU A 75 -3.40 10.91 3.69
C LEU A 75 -2.67 11.70 4.78
N LYS A 76 -1.96 12.79 4.44
CA LYS A 76 -1.11 13.55 5.37
C LYS A 76 -1.87 13.99 6.63
N ASP A 77 -2.96 14.73 6.47
CA ASP A 77 -3.74 15.24 7.61
C ASP A 77 -4.33 14.10 8.46
N LYS A 78 -4.64 12.96 7.84
CA LYS A 78 -5.19 11.77 8.51
C LYS A 78 -4.15 11.05 9.34
N VAL A 79 -2.93 10.95 8.80
CA VAL A 79 -1.75 10.45 9.49
C VAL A 79 -1.44 11.32 10.71
N GLU A 80 -1.42 12.64 10.54
CA GLU A 80 -1.19 13.60 11.63
C GLU A 80 -2.26 13.49 12.73
N ALA A 81 -3.52 13.29 12.34
CA ALA A 81 -4.64 13.07 13.26
C ALA A 81 -4.68 11.65 13.87
N ARG A 82 -3.83 10.73 13.38
CA ARG A 82 -3.87 9.29 13.70
C ARG A 82 -5.29 8.71 13.56
N GLU A 83 -5.99 9.09 12.49
CA GLU A 83 -7.35 8.62 12.21
C GLU A 83 -7.34 7.07 12.10
N PRO A 84 -8.14 6.34 12.90
CA PRO A 84 -8.14 4.89 12.86
C PRO A 84 -8.58 4.33 11.50
N LEU A 85 -8.08 3.14 11.14
CA LEU A 85 -8.62 2.39 10.01
C LEU A 85 -10.12 2.15 10.22
N SER A 86 -10.89 2.42 9.18
CA SER A 86 -12.34 2.27 9.10
C SER A 86 -12.74 1.89 7.70
N VAL A 87 -13.94 1.31 7.54
CA VAL A 87 -14.50 1.01 6.22
C VAL A 87 -14.63 2.27 5.37
N GLU A 88 -14.99 3.39 5.98
CA GLU A 88 -15.13 4.68 5.31
C GLU A 88 -13.79 5.18 4.76
N LEU A 89 -12.71 5.05 5.55
CA LEU A 89 -11.36 5.40 5.09
C LEU A 89 -10.91 4.47 3.96
N VAL A 90 -11.13 3.16 4.09
CA VAL A 90 -10.82 2.16 3.06
C VAL A 90 -11.48 2.52 1.73
N ARG A 91 -12.78 2.83 1.75
CA ARG A 91 -13.54 3.24 0.56
C ARG A 91 -13.07 4.57 0.00
N ALA A 92 -12.74 5.54 0.85
CA ALA A 92 -12.26 6.84 0.42
C ALA A 92 -10.87 6.77 -0.25
N VAL A 93 -9.96 5.94 0.29
CA VAL A 93 -8.66 5.64 -0.32
C VAL A 93 -8.86 4.99 -1.67
N HIS A 94 -9.66 3.92 -1.75
CA HIS A 94 -9.93 3.25 -3.03
C HIS A 94 -10.54 4.19 -4.06
N LYS A 95 -11.52 5.02 -3.67
CA LYS A 95 -12.16 6.01 -4.56
C LYS A 95 -11.16 6.94 -5.21
N LYS A 96 -10.20 7.45 -4.43
CA LYS A 96 -9.20 8.41 -4.90
C LYS A 96 -8.08 7.74 -5.70
N LEU A 97 -7.66 6.56 -5.27
CA LEU A 97 -6.61 5.81 -5.96
C LEU A 97 -7.05 5.37 -7.35
N MET A 98 -8.29 4.87 -7.45
CA MET A 98 -8.84 4.31 -8.69
C MET A 98 -9.66 5.31 -9.50
N ASP A 99 -9.55 6.61 -9.21
CA ASP A 99 -10.24 7.64 -9.99
C ASP A 99 -9.77 7.61 -11.45
N ARG A 100 -10.71 7.37 -12.38
CA ARG A 100 -10.44 7.24 -13.83
C ARG A 100 -9.47 6.11 -14.22
N CYS A 101 -9.30 5.08 -13.37
CA CYS A 101 -8.44 3.92 -13.66
C CYS A 101 -9.20 2.69 -14.15
N TYR A 102 -10.52 2.61 -13.93
CA TYR A 102 -11.32 1.47 -14.39
C TYR A 102 -11.45 1.44 -15.92
N ASP A 103 -11.34 0.24 -16.49
CA ASP A 103 -11.62 0.02 -17.90
C ASP A 103 -13.12 0.03 -18.22
N SER A 104 -13.43 -0.04 -19.52
CA SER A 104 -14.82 -0.04 -20.00
C SER A 104 -15.60 -1.29 -19.58
N GLU A 105 -14.94 -2.44 -19.36
CA GLU A 105 -15.58 -3.68 -18.96
C GLU A 105 -16.06 -3.63 -17.52
N ILE A 106 -15.23 -3.10 -16.62
CA ILE A 106 -15.56 -2.87 -15.21
C ILE A 106 -16.72 -1.86 -15.12
N TYR A 107 -16.65 -0.75 -15.88
CA TYR A 107 -17.75 0.21 -15.92
C TYR A 107 -19.05 -0.37 -16.47
N ALA A 108 -18.99 -1.26 -17.46
CA ALA A 108 -20.15 -1.93 -18.05
C ALA A 108 -20.85 -2.89 -17.07
N LYS A 109 -20.10 -3.52 -16.15
CA LYS A 109 -20.65 -4.27 -15.00
C LYS A 109 -21.27 -3.34 -13.94
N GLY A 110 -21.10 -2.03 -14.12
CA GLY A 110 -21.63 -0.98 -13.25
C GLY A 110 -20.83 -0.79 -11.97
N GLU A 111 -19.62 -1.33 -11.90
CA GLU A 111 -18.68 -1.14 -10.78
C GLU A 111 -18.19 0.32 -10.75
N ARG A 112 -17.90 0.84 -9.56
CA ARG A 112 -17.45 2.22 -9.37
C ARG A 112 -16.37 2.29 -8.28
N ALA A 113 -15.37 3.15 -8.49
CA ALA A 113 -14.36 3.43 -7.48
C ALA A 113 -15.00 3.91 -6.17
N GLY A 114 -14.53 3.39 -5.02
CA GLY A 114 -15.10 3.62 -3.69
C GLY A 114 -16.35 2.80 -3.33
N GLU A 115 -16.86 1.97 -4.25
CA GLU A 115 -17.97 1.04 -3.99
C GLU A 115 -17.46 -0.39 -3.92
N PHE A 116 -18.06 -1.21 -3.05
CA PHE A 116 -17.71 -2.62 -2.97
C PHE A 116 -18.14 -3.35 -4.25
N LYS A 117 -17.35 -4.37 -4.64
CA LYS A 117 -17.62 -5.18 -5.82
C LYS A 117 -19.02 -5.79 -5.76
N LYS A 118 -19.72 -5.76 -6.88
CA LYS A 118 -21.10 -6.28 -6.94
C LYS A 118 -21.12 -7.80 -6.81
N GLY A 119 -22.22 -8.32 -6.30
CA GLY A 119 -22.44 -9.76 -6.13
C GLY A 119 -21.69 -10.39 -4.96
N SER A 120 -20.92 -9.61 -4.19
CA SER A 120 -20.31 -10.09 -2.94
C SER A 120 -21.18 -9.72 -1.75
N CYS A 121 -21.45 -10.72 -0.92
CA CYS A 121 -22.11 -10.55 0.38
C CYS A 121 -21.03 -10.40 1.46
N ALA A 122 -21.40 -9.86 2.62
CA ALA A 122 -20.56 -9.79 3.84
C ALA A 122 -19.27 -8.95 3.80
N VAL A 123 -18.78 -8.48 2.63
CA VAL A 123 -17.55 -7.65 2.50
C VAL A 123 -17.45 -6.55 3.55
N ARG A 124 -18.55 -5.84 3.80
CA ARG A 124 -18.59 -4.77 4.80
C ARG A 124 -18.31 -5.29 6.22
N VAL A 125 -18.98 -6.37 6.60
CA VAL A 125 -18.88 -6.96 7.96
C VAL A 125 -17.48 -7.51 8.17
N GLU A 126 -16.94 -8.22 7.18
CA GLU A 126 -15.57 -8.76 7.24
C GLU A 126 -14.52 -7.65 7.39
N LEU A 127 -14.65 -6.55 6.63
CA LEU A 127 -13.77 -5.39 6.79
C LEU A 127 -13.94 -4.68 8.13
N GLU A 128 -15.17 -4.59 8.66
CA GLU A 128 -15.44 -4.02 9.99
C GLU A 128 -14.75 -4.84 11.09
N ASP A 129 -14.78 -6.17 10.98
CA ASP A 129 -14.11 -7.09 11.90
C ASP A 129 -12.59 -6.97 11.83
N VAL A 130 -12.02 -6.91 10.63
CA VAL A 130 -10.57 -6.71 10.42
C VAL A 130 -10.13 -5.36 10.98
N CYS A 131 -10.84 -4.26 10.66
CA CYS A 131 -10.53 -2.93 11.18
C CYS A 131 -10.62 -2.86 12.70
N SER A 132 -11.63 -3.51 13.29
CA SER A 132 -11.82 -3.57 14.75
C SER A 132 -10.69 -4.34 15.43
N THR A 133 -10.24 -5.45 14.83
CA THR A 133 -9.14 -6.28 15.35
C THR A 133 -7.84 -5.48 15.42
N VAL A 134 -7.46 -4.78 14.34
CA VAL A 134 -6.20 -4.03 14.34
C VAL A 134 -6.23 -2.77 15.20
N LYS A 135 -7.41 -2.21 15.46
CA LYS A 135 -7.60 -1.09 16.39
C LYS A 135 -7.32 -1.46 17.85
N GLN A 136 -7.48 -2.72 18.23
CA GLN A 136 -7.32 -3.21 19.60
C GLN A 136 -5.90 -3.73 19.90
N THR A 137 -4.97 -3.60 18.95
CA THR A 137 -3.62 -4.18 19.07
C THR A 137 -2.70 -3.35 19.97
N SER A 138 -1.89 -4.03 20.79
CA SER A 138 -0.86 -3.41 21.62
C SER A 138 0.37 -2.96 20.81
N GLN A 139 1.21 -2.09 21.39
CA GLN A 139 2.36 -1.51 20.70
C GLN A 139 3.39 -2.56 20.20
N ASP A 140 3.58 -3.66 20.92
CA ASP A 140 4.50 -4.73 20.50
C ASP A 140 3.95 -5.58 19.33
N GLY A 141 2.66 -5.43 19.02
CA GLY A 141 1.95 -6.19 17.99
C GLY A 141 1.76 -5.44 16.66
N ILE A 142 2.26 -4.21 16.51
CA ILE A 142 1.91 -3.35 15.36
C ILE A 142 2.28 -3.95 14.02
N LEU A 143 3.49 -4.50 13.85
CA LEU A 143 3.87 -5.15 12.59
C LEU A 143 2.98 -6.37 12.28
N ARG A 144 2.62 -7.16 13.31
CA ARG A 144 1.73 -8.30 13.16
C ARG A 144 0.31 -7.88 12.79
N ALA A 145 -0.20 -6.78 13.36
CA ALA A 145 -1.50 -6.23 13.00
C ALA A 145 -1.51 -5.64 11.59
N ALA A 146 -0.44 -4.96 11.16
CA ALA A 146 -0.31 -4.48 9.79
C ALA A 146 -0.32 -5.65 8.78
N ALA A 147 0.45 -6.70 9.07
CA ALA A 147 0.46 -7.93 8.32
C ALA A 147 -0.92 -8.60 8.28
N TYR A 148 -1.59 -8.69 9.44
CA TYR A 148 -2.92 -9.29 9.55
C TYR A 148 -3.94 -8.51 8.73
N PHE A 149 -3.96 -7.18 8.84
CA PHE A 149 -4.82 -6.32 8.03
C PHE A 149 -4.62 -6.61 6.54
N HIS A 150 -3.38 -6.56 6.07
CA HIS A 150 -3.08 -6.70 4.65
C HIS A 150 -3.49 -8.07 4.09
N LEU A 151 -3.17 -9.15 4.81
CA LEU A 151 -3.51 -10.52 4.41
C LEU A 151 -5.04 -10.72 4.33
N ASN A 152 -5.78 -10.30 5.36
CA ASN A 152 -7.24 -10.43 5.34
C ASN A 152 -7.88 -9.50 4.29
N PHE A 153 -7.31 -8.32 4.05
CA PHE A 153 -7.79 -7.41 3.00
C PHE A 153 -7.64 -8.03 1.61
N GLU A 154 -6.50 -8.67 1.33
CA GLU A 154 -6.22 -9.40 0.09
C GLU A 154 -7.05 -10.68 -0.08
N GLU A 155 -7.53 -11.27 1.02
CA GLU A 155 -8.49 -12.39 1.00
C GLU A 155 -9.91 -11.88 0.67
N ILE A 156 -10.39 -10.84 1.36
CA ILE A 156 -11.73 -10.25 1.16
C ILE A 156 -11.88 -9.70 -0.28
N ARG A 157 -10.83 -9.04 -0.79
CA ARG A 157 -10.81 -8.31 -2.08
C ARG A 157 -12.07 -7.46 -2.27
N PRO A 158 -12.26 -6.41 -1.48
CA PRO A 158 -13.54 -5.70 -1.41
C PRO A 158 -13.96 -4.98 -2.70
N PHE A 159 -13.03 -4.74 -3.62
CA PHE A 159 -13.25 -3.91 -4.82
C PHE A 159 -13.10 -4.71 -6.12
N ALA A 160 -13.66 -4.17 -7.21
CA ALA A 160 -13.59 -4.82 -8.53
C ALA A 160 -12.16 -4.86 -9.10
N ASP A 161 -11.35 -3.85 -8.77
CA ASP A 161 -9.94 -3.74 -9.10
C ASP A 161 -9.24 -2.82 -8.08
N GLY A 162 -7.91 -2.82 -8.04
CA GLY A 162 -7.09 -1.95 -7.19
C GLY A 162 -6.84 -2.48 -5.78
N ASN A 163 -7.29 -3.70 -5.46
CA ASN A 163 -7.18 -4.27 -4.10
C ASN A 163 -5.74 -4.28 -3.58
N GLY A 164 -4.78 -4.90 -4.31
CA GLY A 164 -3.36 -4.94 -3.89
C GLY A 164 -2.81 -3.58 -3.50
N ARG A 165 -3.01 -2.58 -4.35
CA ARG A 165 -2.51 -1.21 -4.13
C ARG A 165 -3.17 -0.54 -2.92
N VAL A 166 -4.48 -0.69 -2.77
CA VAL A 166 -5.20 -0.17 -1.60
C VAL A 166 -4.74 -0.88 -0.32
N GLY A 167 -4.54 -2.20 -0.37
CA GLY A 167 -4.05 -3.01 0.74
C GLY A 167 -2.67 -2.58 1.21
N GLU A 168 -1.74 -2.34 0.29
CA GLU A 168 -0.39 -1.84 0.62
C GLU A 168 -0.43 -0.42 1.19
N ILE A 169 -1.22 0.49 0.59
CA ILE A 169 -1.38 1.87 1.08
C ILE A 169 -1.93 1.88 2.50
N LEU A 170 -2.96 1.08 2.79
CA LEU A 170 -3.59 1.03 4.11
C LEU A 170 -2.72 0.31 5.15
N MET A 171 -1.95 -0.70 4.75
CA MET A 171 -0.92 -1.31 5.60
C MET A 171 0.12 -0.26 6.03
N ASN A 172 0.65 0.51 5.07
CA ASN A 172 1.61 1.58 5.36
C ASN A 172 0.99 2.72 6.18
N TYR A 173 -0.25 3.10 5.90
CA TYR A 173 -1.00 4.05 6.72
C TYR A 173 -1.11 3.59 8.18
N TYR A 174 -1.42 2.31 8.40
CA TYR A 174 -1.47 1.74 9.74
C TYR A 174 -0.10 1.77 10.44
N LEU A 175 0.98 1.38 9.76
CA LEU A 175 2.34 1.44 10.31
C LEU A 175 2.71 2.87 10.72
N ILE A 176 2.52 3.85 9.83
CA ILE A 176 2.89 5.24 10.07
C ILE A 176 2.09 5.84 11.24
N THR A 177 0.78 5.64 11.29
CA THR A 177 -0.09 6.15 12.38
C THR A 177 0.25 5.58 13.76
N HIS A 178 0.93 4.43 13.80
CA HIS A 178 1.43 3.78 15.01
C HIS A 178 2.93 3.99 15.26
N ASN A 179 3.56 4.94 14.55
CA ASN A 179 4.98 5.27 14.67
C ASN A 179 5.92 4.10 14.32
N TYR A 180 5.57 3.35 13.27
CA TYR A 180 6.42 2.35 12.64
C TYR A 180 6.80 2.76 11.22
N PRO A 181 8.00 2.35 10.75
CA PRO A 181 8.44 2.63 9.40
C PRO A 181 7.50 1.96 8.39
N PRO A 182 7.04 2.68 7.36
CA PRO A 182 6.38 2.07 6.22
C PRO A 182 7.38 1.22 5.41
N THR A 183 6.84 0.35 4.57
CA THR A 183 7.57 -0.68 3.84
C THR A 183 7.15 -0.71 2.38
N ILE A 184 8.10 -1.02 1.49
CA ILE A 184 7.87 -1.24 0.07
C ILE A 184 7.95 -2.73 -0.20
N ILE A 185 6.89 -3.30 -0.78
CA ILE A 185 6.97 -4.64 -1.38
C ILE A 185 7.61 -4.47 -2.75
N PHE A 186 8.86 -4.89 -2.88
CA PHE A 186 9.64 -4.69 -4.10
C PHE A 186 9.14 -5.62 -5.21
N VAL A 187 8.95 -5.09 -6.41
CA VAL A 187 8.43 -5.83 -7.58
C VAL A 187 9.31 -7.03 -7.96
N GLU A 188 10.60 -6.97 -7.67
CA GLU A 188 11.54 -8.08 -7.89
C GLU A 188 11.28 -9.26 -6.92
N ASP A 189 10.66 -8.98 -5.77
CA ASP A 189 10.34 -9.96 -4.72
C ASP A 189 8.86 -10.43 -4.78
N LYS A 190 8.13 -10.07 -5.85
CA LYS A 190 6.68 -10.34 -5.99
C LYS A 190 6.31 -11.81 -5.89
N ASP A 191 7.18 -12.71 -6.35
CA ASP A 191 6.90 -14.16 -6.32
C ASP A 191 6.86 -14.67 -4.87
N ARG A 192 7.75 -14.16 -4.02
CA ARG A 192 7.74 -14.45 -2.59
C ARG A 192 6.54 -13.80 -1.91
N TYR A 193 6.19 -12.57 -2.28
CA TYR A 193 4.99 -11.90 -1.80
C TYR A 193 3.74 -12.76 -2.04
N PHE A 194 3.50 -13.19 -3.29
CA PHE A 194 2.36 -14.04 -3.62
C PHE A 194 2.41 -15.43 -2.95
N ALA A 195 3.60 -16.00 -2.75
CA ALA A 195 3.76 -17.25 -2.02
C ALA A 195 3.33 -17.12 -0.55
N GLU A 196 3.62 -16.01 0.12
CA GLU A 196 3.18 -15.76 1.49
C GLU A 196 1.68 -15.47 1.59
N LEU A 197 1.08 -14.78 0.59
CA LEU A 197 -0.39 -14.65 0.51
C LEU A 197 -1.06 -16.02 0.42
N HIS A 198 -0.62 -16.86 -0.53
CA HIS A 198 -1.16 -18.20 -0.73
C HIS A 198 -1.02 -19.09 0.51
N LYS A 199 0.13 -19.02 1.19
CA LYS A 199 0.37 -19.76 2.42
C LYS A 199 -0.56 -19.32 3.55
N PHE A 200 -0.86 -18.03 3.65
CA PHE A 200 -1.84 -17.53 4.61
C PHE A 200 -3.25 -18.06 4.27
N ASP A 201 -3.67 -18.01 3.01
CA ASP A 201 -4.96 -18.54 2.57
C ASP A 201 -5.13 -20.03 2.92
N GLU A 202 -4.05 -20.83 2.81
CA GLU A 202 -4.09 -22.27 3.10
C GLU A 202 -4.01 -22.62 4.60
N THR A 203 -3.29 -21.83 5.39
CA THR A 203 -2.86 -22.23 6.74
C THR A 203 -3.17 -21.24 7.85
N SER A 204 -3.64 -20.04 7.49
CA SER A 204 -3.74 -18.86 8.36
C SER A 204 -2.42 -18.49 9.08
N ASN A 205 -1.28 -19.01 8.60
CA ASN A 205 0.02 -18.73 9.17
C ASN A 205 0.57 -17.41 8.62
N ILE A 206 0.71 -16.44 9.51
CA ILE A 206 1.18 -15.08 9.22
C ILE A 206 2.68 -14.88 9.39
N ASP A 207 3.39 -15.81 10.06
CA ASP A 207 4.76 -15.56 10.52
C ASP A 207 5.75 -15.41 9.36
N GLY A 208 5.51 -16.13 8.25
CA GLY A 208 6.30 -15.99 7.02
C GLY A 208 6.15 -14.62 6.38
N PHE A 209 4.91 -14.10 6.32
CA PHE A 209 4.64 -12.76 5.81
C PHE A 209 5.23 -11.67 6.70
N ILE A 210 5.19 -11.82 8.03
CA ILE A 210 5.86 -10.89 8.96
C ILE A 210 7.36 -10.84 8.69
N GLN A 211 7.99 -12.00 8.54
CA GLN A 211 9.42 -12.08 8.25
C GLN A 211 9.75 -11.44 6.89
N PHE A 212 8.92 -11.68 5.89
CA PHE A 212 9.01 -11.01 4.59
C PHE A 212 8.94 -9.48 4.74
N LEU A 213 7.93 -8.95 5.44
CA LEU A 213 7.80 -7.51 5.67
C LEU A 213 9.00 -6.90 6.41
N LYS A 214 9.60 -7.60 7.37
CA LYS A 214 10.82 -7.14 8.05
C LYS A 214 11.96 -6.93 7.07
N GLU A 215 12.18 -7.90 6.17
CA GLU A 215 13.24 -7.83 5.16
C GLU A 215 12.98 -6.72 4.13
N GLN A 216 11.74 -6.60 3.66
CA GLN A 216 11.31 -5.53 2.75
C GLN A 216 11.47 -4.15 3.40
N THR A 217 11.18 -4.02 4.71
CA THR A 217 11.36 -2.76 5.46
C THR A 217 12.84 -2.40 5.54
N VAL A 218 13.72 -3.35 5.82
CA VAL A 218 15.18 -3.12 5.82
C VAL A 218 15.65 -2.68 4.44
N LYS A 219 15.22 -3.37 3.38
CA LYS A 219 15.55 -3.02 1.99
C LYS A 219 15.08 -1.60 1.64
N THR A 220 13.86 -1.24 2.04
CA THR A 220 13.25 0.09 1.87
C THR A 220 14.13 1.18 2.45
N TRP A 221 14.44 1.09 3.75
CA TRP A 221 15.10 2.19 4.45
C TRP A 221 16.61 2.26 4.17
N LYS A 222 17.24 1.14 3.78
CA LYS A 222 18.60 1.19 3.21
C LYS A 222 18.66 1.97 1.91
N LEU A 223 17.68 1.79 1.03
CA LEU A 223 17.62 2.48 -0.24
C LEU A 223 17.28 3.97 -0.03
N CYS A 224 16.26 4.27 0.76
CA CYS A 224 15.81 5.66 0.98
C CYS A 224 16.87 6.51 1.69
N THR A 225 17.66 5.93 2.62
CA THR A 225 18.69 6.65 3.37
C THR A 225 20.08 6.64 2.72
N GLU A 226 20.19 6.20 1.46
CA GLU A 226 21.46 6.07 0.73
C GLU A 226 22.50 5.20 1.47
N GLY A 227 22.03 4.19 2.20
CA GLY A 227 22.88 3.25 2.94
C GLY A 227 23.42 3.75 4.28
N LYS A 228 22.84 4.82 4.86
CA LYS A 228 23.14 5.22 6.26
C LYS A 228 22.74 4.14 7.29
N LEU A 229 21.84 3.21 6.90
CA LEU A 229 21.29 2.09 7.70
C LEU A 229 21.70 0.71 7.18
#